data_AF-A0A4Y7IL38-F1
#
_entry.id   AF-A0A4Y7IL38-F1
#
_cell.length_a   1.000
_cell.length_b   1.000
_cell.length_c   1.000
_cell.angle_alpha   90.00
_cell.angle_beta   90.00
_cell.angle_gamma   90.00
#
_symmetry.space_group_name_H-M   'P 1'
#
loop_
_entity.id
_entity.type
_entity.pdbx_description
1 polymer ?
#
loop_
_entity_poly.entity_id
_entity_poly.type
_entity_poly.pdbx_seq_one_letter_code
_entity_poly.pdbx_strand_id
1 'polypeptide(L)'
;MDIHEEDERLKGQVEIWEHMFAFVDSMALKCAVELGIPDIINSYGCPITTSEIINNLPATTSSSSSADIDYLTRIMRLLVRKRIFSSQIDQETDQIYYYPTPSSKWLLRDSKFSLAPFVLAKLDPWL
;
A
#
# COMPACT_ATOMS: atom_id res chain seq x y z
N MET A 1 -25.11 4.01 -33.03
CA MET A 1 -23.66 3.75 -33.02
C MET A 1 -23.52 2.25 -33.19
N ASP A 2 -22.59 1.79 -34.04
CA ASP A 2 -22.37 0.35 -34.23
C ASP A 2 -21.79 -0.24 -32.93
N ILE A 3 -22.19 -1.45 -32.54
CA ILE A 3 -21.72 -2.11 -31.30
C ILE A 3 -20.19 -2.26 -31.34
N HIS A 4 -19.63 -2.52 -32.53
CA HIS A 4 -18.19 -2.58 -32.74
C HIS A 4 -17.49 -1.22 -32.52
N GLU A 5 -18.15 -0.11 -32.81
CA GLU A 5 -17.60 1.24 -32.58
C GLU A 5 -17.63 1.61 -31.09
N GLU A 6 -18.66 1.16 -30.36
CA GLU A 6 -18.75 1.30 -28.90
C GLU A 6 -17.64 0.52 -28.17
N ASP A 7 -17.39 -0.72 -28.58
CA ASP A 7 -16.35 -1.58 -27.99
C ASP A 7 -14.94 -1.02 -28.19
N GLU A 8 -14.60 -0.56 -29.39
CA GLU A 8 -13.29 0.04 -29.68
C GLU A 8 -13.08 1.36 -28.91
N ARG A 9 -14.14 2.16 -28.73
CA ARG A 9 -14.09 3.37 -27.90
C ARG A 9 -13.86 3.04 -26.43
N LEU A 10 -14.53 2.03 -25.90
CA LEU A 10 -14.35 1.59 -24.51
C LEU A 10 -12.94 1.05 -24.30
N LYS A 11 -12.42 0.25 -25.22
CA LYS A 11 -11.05 -0.26 -25.19
C LYS A 11 -10.03 0.88 -25.16
N GLY A 12 -10.18 1.88 -26.03
CA GLY A 12 -9.32 3.07 -26.02
C GLY A 12 -9.37 3.83 -24.70
N GLN A 13 -10.52 3.91 -24.03
CA GLN A 13 -10.61 4.53 -22.69
C GLN A 13 -9.86 3.73 -21.63
N VAL A 14 -10.00 2.40 -21.63
CA VAL A 14 -9.29 1.52 -20.69
C VAL A 14 -7.78 1.67 -20.86
N GLU A 15 -7.27 1.66 -22.09
CA GLU A 15 -5.84 1.85 -22.38
C GLU A 15 -5.32 3.19 -21.83
N ILE A 16 -6.04 4.28 -22.06
CA ILE A 16 -5.66 5.59 -21.52
C ILE A 16 -5.72 5.62 -19.99
N TRP A 17 -6.72 4.99 -19.36
CA TRP A 17 -6.80 4.90 -17.91
C TRP A 17 -5.66 4.10 -17.30
N GLU A 18 -5.27 2.99 -17.92
CA GLU A 18 -4.12 2.19 -17.47
C GLU A 18 -2.83 3.02 -17.46
N HIS A 19 -2.57 3.79 -18.53
CA HIS A 19 -1.42 4.69 -18.59
C HIS A 19 -1.52 5.84 -17.59
N MET A 20 -2.71 6.44 -17.45
CA MET A 20 -2.95 7.55 -16.52
C MET A 20 -2.71 7.13 -15.07
N PHE A 21 -3.09 5.91 -14.68
CA PHE A 21 -2.97 5.42 -13.30
C PHE A 21 -1.80 4.47 -13.07
N ALA A 22 -0.89 4.30 -14.03
CA ALA A 22 0.29 3.42 -13.91
C ALA A 22 1.19 3.75 -12.71
N PHE A 23 1.14 4.99 -12.20
CA PHE A 23 1.93 5.44 -11.06
C PHE A 23 1.33 5.08 -9.68
N VAL A 24 0.04 4.72 -9.62
CA VAL A 24 -0.70 4.57 -8.35
C VAL A 24 -0.08 3.50 -7.45
N ASP A 25 0.30 2.36 -8.01
CA ASP A 25 0.95 1.28 -7.26
C ASP A 25 2.29 1.74 -6.65
N SER A 26 3.05 2.52 -7.42
CA SER A 26 4.35 3.05 -7.00
C SER A 26 4.18 4.07 -5.88
N MET A 27 3.18 4.96 -5.98
CA MET A 27 2.84 5.92 -4.92
C MET A 27 2.39 5.24 -3.64
N ALA A 28 1.54 4.21 -3.74
CA ALA A 28 1.12 3.44 -2.58
C ALA A 28 2.29 2.75 -1.88
N LEU A 29 3.23 2.20 -2.67
CA LEU A 29 4.46 1.60 -2.14
C LEU A 29 5.34 2.65 -1.45
N LYS A 30 5.55 3.82 -2.06
CA LYS A 30 6.29 4.93 -1.45
C LYS A 30 5.65 5.37 -0.15
N CYS A 31 4.35 5.59 -0.14
CA CYS A 31 3.61 5.98 1.08
C CYS A 31 3.85 4.99 2.22
N ALA A 32 3.78 3.67 1.95
CA ALA A 32 4.04 2.67 2.98
C ALA A 32 5.48 2.73 3.53
N VAL A 33 6.47 2.99 2.68
CA VAL A 33 7.89 3.13 3.08
C VAL A 33 8.11 4.42 3.88
N GLU A 34 7.51 5.53 3.45
CA GLU A 34 7.58 6.82 4.15
C GLU A 34 7.00 6.72 5.55
N LEU A 35 5.81 6.11 5.68
CA LEU A 35 5.14 5.87 6.94
C LEU A 35 5.83 4.80 7.81
N GLY A 36 6.83 4.10 7.30
CA GLY A 36 7.55 3.06 8.06
C GLY A 36 6.71 1.79 8.32
N ILE A 37 5.65 1.57 7.53
CA ILE A 37 4.77 0.41 7.68
C ILE A 37 5.54 -0.93 7.63
N PRO A 38 6.51 -1.15 6.72
CA PRO A 38 7.29 -2.38 6.70
C PRO A 38 7.96 -2.68 8.05
N ASP A 39 8.56 -1.67 8.67
CA ASP A 39 9.24 -1.80 9.96
C ASP A 39 8.25 -2.02 11.11
N ILE A 40 7.14 -1.27 11.13
CA ILE A 40 6.05 -1.43 12.12
C ILE A 40 5.54 -2.88 12.11
N ILE A 41 5.10 -3.38 10.95
CA ILE A 41 4.55 -4.73 10.82
C ILE A 41 5.61 -5.80 11.17
N ASN A 42 6.87 -5.60 10.76
CA ASN A 42 7.93 -6.58 11.03
C ASN A 42 8.33 -6.64 12.50
N SER A 43 8.37 -5.49 13.18
CA SER A 43 8.74 -5.38 14.60
C SER A 43 7.65 -5.89 15.55
N TYR A 44 6.39 -5.87 15.12
CA TYR A 44 5.25 -6.24 15.97
C TYR A 44 5.27 -7.73 16.39
N GLY A 45 5.89 -8.60 15.59
CA GLY A 45 6.09 -10.02 15.91
C GLY A 45 4.85 -10.91 15.72
N CYS A 46 3.66 -10.32 15.56
CA CYS A 46 2.42 -11.00 15.20
C CYS A 46 1.64 -10.19 14.15
N PRO A 47 0.60 -10.77 13.52
CA PRO A 47 -0.27 -10.02 12.61
C PRO A 47 -0.95 -8.83 13.31
N ILE A 48 -1.06 -7.70 12.61
CA ILE A 48 -1.48 -6.40 13.18
C ILE A 48 -2.62 -5.77 12.38
N THR A 49 -3.51 -5.04 13.04
CA THR A 49 -4.68 -4.37 12.45
C THR A 49 -4.33 -2.99 11.92
N THR A 50 -5.21 -2.40 11.08
CA THR A 50 -5.01 -1.01 10.59
C THR A 50 -4.86 -0.02 11.75
N SER A 51 -5.70 -0.14 12.79
CA SER A 51 -5.68 0.77 13.95
C SER A 51 -4.36 0.68 14.72
N GLU A 52 -3.84 -0.53 14.90
CA GLU A 52 -2.54 -0.72 15.56
C GLU A 52 -1.39 -0.21 14.70
N ILE A 53 -1.45 -0.31 13.36
CA ILE A 53 -0.46 0.34 12.48
C ILE A 53 -0.47 1.86 12.72
N ILE A 54 -1.64 2.49 12.73
CA ILE A 54 -1.78 3.95 12.95
C ILE A 54 -1.25 4.37 14.32
N ASN A 55 -1.54 3.59 15.36
CA ASN A 55 -1.07 3.88 16.71
C ASN A 55 0.46 3.77 16.86
N ASN A 56 1.13 3.06 15.94
CA ASN A 56 2.60 2.95 15.89
C ASN A 56 3.25 3.92 14.88
N LEU A 57 2.46 4.76 14.20
CA LEU A 57 3.01 5.82 13.36
C LEU A 57 3.67 6.92 14.23
N PRO A 58 4.65 7.66 13.70
CA PRO A 58 5.24 8.80 14.40
C PRO A 58 4.18 9.82 14.85
N ALA A 59 4.39 10.43 16.03
CA ALA A 59 3.47 11.40 16.65
C ALA A 59 3.07 12.58 15.75
N THR A 60 3.92 12.92 14.77
CA THR A 60 3.67 13.97 13.77
C THR A 60 2.64 13.59 12.71
N THR A 61 2.26 12.32 12.64
CA THR A 61 1.38 11.72 11.62
C THR A 61 0.19 10.97 12.20
N SER A 62 0.20 10.68 13.50
CA SER A 62 -0.81 9.87 14.17
C SER A 62 -2.00 10.72 14.64
N SER A 63 -2.90 11.03 13.72
CA SER A 63 -4.32 11.26 14.05
C SER A 63 -5.06 9.93 13.86
N SER A 64 -5.64 9.37 14.93
CA SER A 64 -6.46 8.15 14.83
C SER A 64 -7.89 8.47 14.39
N SER A 65 -8.04 9.35 13.38
CA SER A 65 -9.36 9.66 12.83
C SER A 65 -9.90 8.47 12.03
N SER A 66 -11.22 8.36 11.92
CA SER A 66 -11.84 7.30 11.10
C SER A 66 -11.42 7.40 9.62
N ALA A 67 -11.23 8.63 9.12
CA ALA A 67 -10.79 8.85 7.75
C ALA A 67 -9.38 8.30 7.50
N ASP A 68 -8.45 8.48 8.44
CA ASP A 68 -7.08 7.96 8.33
C ASP A 68 -7.05 6.43 8.31
N ILE A 69 -7.90 5.80 9.12
CA ILE A 69 -8.11 4.34 9.12
C ILE A 69 -8.61 3.87 7.75
N ASP A 70 -9.59 4.56 7.17
CA ASP A 70 -10.14 4.20 5.86
C ASP A 70 -9.11 4.36 4.74
N TYR A 71 -8.35 5.47 4.71
CA TYR A 71 -7.31 5.70 3.72
C TYR A 71 -6.20 4.65 3.82
N LEU A 72 -5.69 4.39 5.03
CA LEU A 72 -4.67 3.38 5.23
C LEU A 72 -5.17 1.99 4.85
N THR A 73 -6.42 1.64 5.18
CA THR A 73 -7.02 0.37 4.79
C THR A 73 -7.06 0.20 3.27
N ARG A 74 -7.35 1.26 2.51
CA ARG A 74 -7.33 1.22 1.03
C ARG A 74 -5.91 1.00 0.49
N ILE A 75 -4.91 1.69 1.05
CA ILE A 75 -3.49 1.51 0.69
C ILE A 75 -3.05 0.08 0.99
N MET A 76 -3.32 -0.42 2.20
CA MET A 76 -2.95 -1.77 2.60
C MET A 76 -3.62 -2.83 1.73
N ARG A 77 -4.90 -2.68 1.40
CA ARG A 77 -5.60 -3.58 0.46
C ARG A 77 -4.93 -3.62 -0.91
N LEU A 78 -4.50 -2.47 -1.44
CA LEU A 78 -3.76 -2.41 -2.71
C LEU A 78 -2.42 -3.15 -2.60
N LEU A 79 -1.65 -2.91 -1.54
CA LEU A 79 -0.35 -3.55 -1.33
C LEU A 79 -0.45 -5.06 -1.08
N VAL A 80 -1.54 -5.52 -0.45
CA VAL A 80 -1.87 -6.95 -0.34
C VAL A 80 -2.19 -7.56 -1.70
N ARG A 81 -3.02 -6.89 -2.52
CA ARG A 81 -3.32 -7.33 -3.89
C ARG A 81 -2.04 -7.44 -4.74
N LYS A 82 -1.08 -6.56 -4.50
CA LYS A 82 0.25 -6.55 -5.14
C LYS A 82 1.26 -7.50 -4.47
N ARG A 83 0.83 -8.28 -3.45
CA ARG A 83 1.64 -9.27 -2.72
C ARG A 83 2.87 -8.68 -2.02
N ILE A 84 2.85 -7.39 -1.72
CA ILE A 84 3.86 -6.74 -0.90
C ILE A 84 3.63 -7.09 0.56
N PHE A 85 2.37 -7.01 1.02
CA PHE A 85 1.93 -7.53 2.31
C PHE A 85 0.97 -8.70 2.11
N SER A 86 0.63 -9.37 3.19
CA SER A 86 -0.45 -10.35 3.21
C SER A 86 -1.42 -10.02 4.32
N SER A 87 -2.66 -10.51 4.19
CA SER A 87 -3.71 -10.27 5.16
C SER A 87 -4.49 -11.54 5.48
N GLN A 88 -5.06 -11.57 6.67
CA GLN A 88 -6.02 -12.58 7.12
C GLN A 88 -7.23 -11.86 7.73
N ILE A 89 -8.42 -12.39 7.46
CA ILE A 89 -9.66 -11.90 8.07
C ILE A 89 -10.01 -12.86 9.21
N ASP A 90 -10.24 -12.30 10.39
CA ASP A 90 -10.85 -13.02 11.49
C ASP A 90 -12.36 -13.13 11.25
N GLN A 91 -12.87 -14.36 11.20
CA GLN A 91 -14.28 -14.64 10.89
C GLN A 91 -15.23 -14.28 12.04
N GLU A 92 -14.74 -14.17 13.27
CA GLU A 92 -15.56 -13.84 14.43
C GLU A 92 -15.71 -12.32 14.59
N THR A 93 -14.63 -11.58 14.35
CA THR A 93 -14.57 -10.13 14.57
C THR A 93 -14.70 -9.29 13.28
N ASP A 94 -14.68 -9.93 12.11
CA ASP A 94 -14.57 -9.31 10.78
C ASP A 94 -13.35 -8.37 10.65
N GLN A 95 -12.32 -8.61 11.47
CA GLN A 95 -11.15 -7.76 11.54
C GLN A 95 -10.05 -8.25 10.61
N ILE A 96 -9.39 -7.31 9.92
CA ILE A 96 -8.29 -7.59 9.00
C ILE A 96 -6.96 -7.45 9.74
N TYR A 97 -6.15 -8.49 9.68
CA TYR A 97 -4.80 -8.53 10.21
C TYR A 97 -3.79 -8.60 9.06
N TYR A 98 -2.72 -7.82 9.15
CA TYR A 98 -1.64 -7.74 8.16
C TYR A 98 -0.36 -8.37 8.70
N TYR A 99 0.41 -8.99 7.82
CA TYR A 99 1.70 -9.60 8.16
C TYR A 99 2.70 -9.44 7.00
N PRO A 100 4.01 -9.52 7.28
CA PRO A 100 5.02 -9.27 6.27
C PRO A 100 5.12 -10.45 5.29
N THR A 101 5.54 -10.17 4.07
CA THR A 101 5.91 -11.17 3.05
C THR A 101 7.42 -11.13 2.82
N PRO A 102 7.99 -12.09 2.06
CA PRO A 102 9.37 -11.95 1.59
C PRO A 102 9.63 -10.63 0.85
N SER A 103 8.64 -10.12 0.11
CA SER A 103 8.75 -8.85 -0.64
C SER A 103 8.85 -7.64 0.30
N SER A 104 7.98 -7.53 1.32
CA SER A 104 8.03 -6.40 2.24
C SER A 104 9.30 -6.35 3.08
N LYS A 105 9.99 -7.49 3.28
CA LYS A 105 11.28 -7.54 4.00
C LYS A 105 12.41 -6.82 3.28
N TRP A 106 12.32 -6.62 1.96
CA TRP A 106 13.25 -5.78 1.21
C TRP A 106 13.06 -4.29 1.52
N LEU A 107 12.00 -3.89 2.22
CA LEU A 107 11.70 -2.48 2.53
C LEU A 107 12.07 -2.10 3.97
N LEU A 108 12.65 -3.01 4.75
CA LEU A 108 13.07 -2.74 6.13
C LEU A 108 14.26 -1.77 6.14
N ARG A 109 14.21 -0.72 6.96
CA ARG A 109 15.24 0.33 6.99
C ARG A 109 16.60 -0.19 7.46
N ASP A 110 16.59 -1.09 8.44
CA ASP A 110 17.82 -1.63 9.06
C ASP A 110 18.39 -2.86 8.34
N SER A 111 17.83 -3.23 7.18
CA SER A 111 18.33 -4.36 6.39
C SER A 111 19.50 -3.94 5.49
N LYS A 112 20.57 -4.73 5.48
CA LYS A 112 21.73 -4.55 4.59
C LYS A 112 21.36 -4.45 3.11
N PHE A 113 20.26 -5.09 2.71
CA PHE A 113 19.79 -5.15 1.32
C PHE A 113 18.50 -4.37 1.11
N SER A 114 18.27 -3.32 1.92
CA SER A 114 17.06 -2.52 1.81
C SER A 114 16.93 -1.82 0.45
N LEU A 115 15.76 -1.94 -0.15
CA LEU A 115 15.32 -1.19 -1.33
C LEU A 115 14.56 0.08 -0.97
N ALA A 116 14.26 0.32 0.33
CA ALA A 116 13.54 1.50 0.78
C ALA A 116 14.15 2.83 0.29
N PRO A 117 15.49 3.04 0.32
CA PRO A 117 16.08 4.27 -0.19
C PRO A 117 15.79 4.51 -1.69
N PHE A 118 15.74 3.45 -2.50
CA PHE A 118 15.44 3.56 -3.93
C PHE A 118 13.98 3.89 -4.19
N VAL A 119 13.06 3.30 -3.41
CA VAL A 119 11.63 3.62 -3.48
C VAL A 119 11.38 5.09 -3.15
N LEU A 120 12.05 5.61 -2.12
CA LEU A 120 11.90 7.01 -1.71
C LEU A 120 12.47 7.98 -2.75
N ALA A 121 13.66 7.70 -3.28
CA ALA A 121 14.37 8.57 -4.23
C ALA A 121 13.73 8.62 -5.63
N LYS A 122 13.10 7.54 -6.10
CA LYS A 122 12.58 7.45 -7.48
C LYS A 122 11.27 8.20 -7.73
N LEU A 123 10.59 8.58 -6.67
CA LEU A 123 9.20 9.01 -6.72
C LEU A 123 9.02 10.39 -6.07
N ASP A 124 10.08 11.20 -6.05
CA ASP A 124 10.00 12.59 -5.60
C ASP A 124 9.29 13.47 -6.64
N PRO A 125 8.34 14.34 -6.23
CA PRO A 125 7.59 15.21 -7.15
C PRO A 125 8.45 16.20 -7.96
N TRP A 126 9.76 16.27 -7.68
CA TRP A 126 10.69 17.28 -8.19
C TRP A 126 11.74 16.72 -9.16
N LEU A 127 11.62 15.45 -9.58
CA LEU A 127 12.41 14.85 -10.66
C LEU A 127 11.57 14.62 -11.91
#